data_AF-A0A7R9LV34-F1
#
_entry.id   AF-A0A7R9LV34-F1
#
_cell.length_a   1.000
_cell.length_b   1.000
_cell.length_c   1.000
_cell.angle_alpha   90.00
_cell.angle_beta   90.00
_cell.angle_gamma   90.00
#
_symmetry.space_group_name_H-M   'P 1'
#
loop_
_entity.id
_entity.type
_entity.pdbx_description
1 polymer ?
#
loop_
_entity_poly.entity_id
_entity_poly.type
_entity_poly.pdbx_seq_one_letter_code
_entity_poly.pdbx_strand_id
1 'polypeptide(L)'
;MSGRWYEKDNNSTTNEKLNKEINEIKLYLERTRRTDILKCWPKSLIDFTVTHSPLSIHNVFTQIESIKLLEVISSCKVYQNYMLTPDNKSRAQVCNYTSMYAIMDTFYNREIQNLISLSKNLNTFQDLCENDRIALIKYGCTDIICLRSVAYYNQPNEYWTLVMDTNNSFIVKVDILKPKGDLYYGFKNYLNKIYFEWDSDPIILDL
;
A
#
# COMPACT_ATOMS: atom_id res chain seq x y z
N MET A 1 40.71 30.23 30.13
CA MET A 1 39.98 29.13 30.80
C MET A 1 38.49 29.37 30.58
N SER A 2 37.92 28.74 29.55
CA SER A 2 36.89 27.68 29.65
C SER A 2 35.56 28.21 30.23
N GLY A 3 34.45 28.38 29.50
CA GLY A 3 33.99 27.67 28.30
C GLY A 3 32.92 26.61 28.64
N ARG A 4 31.79 27.03 29.23
CA ARG A 4 30.49 26.31 29.25
C ARG A 4 29.44 27.43 29.13
N TRP A 5 28.40 27.36 28.31
CA TRP A 5 27.33 26.36 28.26
C TRP A 5 26.56 26.49 26.93
N TYR A 6 25.67 25.52 26.69
CA TYR A 6 24.69 25.38 25.59
C TYR A 6 25.07 24.51 24.40
N GLU A 7 25.04 23.19 24.63
CA GLU A 7 24.68 22.24 23.58
C GLU A 7 24.22 20.93 24.20
N LYS A 8 22.92 20.83 24.46
CA LYS A 8 22.11 19.62 24.71
C LYS A 8 20.77 20.12 25.19
N ASP A 9 19.72 19.98 24.38
CA ASP A 9 18.31 19.78 24.82
C ASP A 9 17.34 19.69 23.62
N ASN A 10 17.69 20.15 22.42
CA ASN A 10 16.74 20.17 21.28
C ASN A 10 16.38 18.79 20.67
N ASN A 11 17.22 17.75 20.80
CA ASN A 11 16.94 16.44 20.20
C ASN A 11 15.99 15.56 21.02
N SER A 12 15.87 15.79 22.33
CA SER A 12 14.96 15.02 23.20
C SER A 12 13.51 15.44 22.99
N THR A 13 13.27 16.76 22.96
CA THR A 13 11.94 17.36 22.83
C THR A 13 11.32 17.12 21.45
N THR A 14 12.14 17.05 20.40
CA THR A 14 11.67 16.80 19.03
C THR A 14 11.23 15.34 18.84
N ASN A 15 11.96 14.39 19.41
CA ASN A 15 11.58 12.97 19.40
C ASN A 15 10.34 12.70 20.26
N GLU A 16 10.17 13.39 21.39
CA GLU A 16 8.96 13.28 22.23
C GLU A 16 7.72 13.84 21.54
N LYS A 17 7.84 14.97 20.83
CA LYS A 17 6.75 15.51 20.01
C LYS A 17 6.35 14.55 18.89
N LEU A 18 7.33 14.02 18.17
CA LEU A 18 7.10 13.06 17.08
C LEU A 18 6.41 11.79 17.59
N ASN A 19 6.85 11.26 18.73
CA ASN A 19 6.26 10.07 19.34
C ASN A 19 4.82 10.31 19.84
N LYS A 20 4.55 11.53 20.32
CA LYS A 20 3.20 11.94 20.72
C LYS A 20 2.27 12.01 19.51
N GLU A 21 2.70 12.60 18.40
CA GLU A 21 1.93 12.69 17.16
C GLU A 21 1.69 11.31 16.53
N ILE A 22 2.70 10.42 16.54
CA ILE A 22 2.53 9.03 16.10
C ILE A 22 1.45 8.31 16.92
N ASN A 23 1.39 8.55 18.23
CA ASN A 23 0.38 7.95 19.09
C ASN A 23 -1.02 8.55 18.86
N GLU A 24 -1.12 9.85 18.58
CA GLU A 24 -2.39 10.48 18.21
C GLU A 24 -2.93 9.95 16.87
N ILE A 25 -2.05 9.72 15.89
CA ILE A 25 -2.40 9.07 14.61
C ILE A 25 -2.88 7.63 14.85
N LYS A 26 -2.19 6.85 15.69
CA LYS A 26 -2.61 5.49 16.05
C LYS A 26 -3.99 5.49 16.70
N LEU A 27 -4.23 6.38 17.66
CA LEU A 27 -5.52 6.53 18.34
C LEU A 27 -6.64 6.97 17.39
N TYR A 28 -6.34 7.86 16.44
CA TYR A 28 -7.29 8.26 15.40
C TYR A 28 -7.64 7.08 14.49
N LEU A 29 -6.65 6.32 14.02
CA LEU A 29 -6.85 5.13 13.20
C LEU A 29 -7.62 4.04 13.96
N GLU A 30 -7.37 3.85 15.25
CA GLU A 30 -8.13 2.93 16.11
C GLU A 30 -9.59 3.36 16.32
N ARG A 31 -9.85 4.68 16.40
CA ARG A 31 -11.23 5.20 16.47
C ARG A 31 -11.97 5.04 15.15
N THR A 32 -11.31 5.26 14.01
CA THR A 32 -11.89 5.06 12.67
C THR A 32 -12.04 3.57 12.31
N ARG A 33 -11.23 2.68 12.91
CA ARG A 33 -11.24 1.22 12.73
C ARG A 33 -12.54 0.51 13.14
N ARG A 34 -13.39 1.12 13.96
CA ARG A 34 -14.56 0.43 14.52
C ARG A 34 -15.74 0.22 13.55
N THR A 35 -15.76 0.82 12.35
CA THR A 35 -16.94 0.65 11.48
C THR A 35 -16.72 0.36 10.00
N ASP A 36 -15.61 0.74 9.34
CA ASP A 36 -15.72 0.89 7.88
C ASP A 36 -14.55 0.44 6.98
N ILE A 37 -13.51 -0.30 7.39
CA ILE A 37 -12.42 -0.66 6.43
C ILE A 37 -12.94 -1.41 5.18
N LEU A 38 -13.98 -2.22 5.33
CA LEU A 38 -14.64 -2.93 4.23
C LEU A 38 -15.86 -2.20 3.63
N LYS A 39 -16.35 -1.13 4.28
CA LYS A 39 -17.36 -0.21 3.73
C LYS A 39 -16.72 0.98 3.00
N CYS A 40 -15.47 1.29 3.32
CA CYS A 40 -14.56 2.22 2.67
C CYS A 40 -13.82 1.56 1.51
N TRP A 41 -14.14 0.31 1.14
CA TRP A 41 -13.79 -0.18 -0.19
C TRP A 41 -14.34 0.84 -1.19
N PRO A 42 -13.50 1.53 -1.96
CA PRO A 42 -13.94 2.74 -2.62
C PRO A 42 -15.02 2.39 -3.65
N LYS A 43 -16.26 2.80 -3.39
CA LYS A 43 -17.28 2.87 -4.45
C LYS A 43 -16.81 3.78 -5.60
N SER A 44 -15.90 4.71 -5.30
CA SER A 44 -15.27 5.65 -6.24
C SER A 44 -14.14 5.06 -7.10
N LEU A 45 -13.59 3.89 -6.76
CA LEU A 45 -12.61 3.21 -7.64
C LEU A 45 -13.28 2.66 -8.92
N ILE A 46 -14.62 2.57 -8.93
CA ILE A 46 -15.40 2.24 -10.13
C ILE A 46 -15.25 3.33 -11.20
N ASP A 47 -14.93 4.58 -10.81
CA ASP A 47 -14.80 5.71 -11.72
C ASP A 47 -13.34 6.09 -12.03
N PHE A 48 -12.36 5.35 -11.51
CA PHE A 48 -10.97 5.51 -11.92
C PHE A 48 -10.84 4.98 -13.35
N THR A 49 -11.07 5.85 -14.32
CA THR A 49 -10.72 5.64 -15.71
C THR A 49 -9.30 6.18 -15.86
N VAL A 50 -8.33 5.28 -16.03
CA VAL A 50 -7.04 5.70 -16.54
C VAL A 50 -7.30 6.19 -17.96
N THR A 51 -7.39 7.50 -18.13
CA THR A 51 -7.41 8.09 -19.47
C THR A 51 -6.01 7.91 -20.03
N HIS A 52 -5.76 6.77 -20.65
CA HIS A 52 -4.56 6.54 -21.43
C HIS A 52 -4.59 7.55 -22.59
N SER A 53 -3.79 8.60 -22.47
CA SER A 53 -3.38 9.33 -23.67
C SER A 53 -2.64 8.33 -24.55
N PRO A 54 -2.93 8.26 -25.86
CA PRO A 54 -2.24 7.34 -26.76
C PRO A 54 -0.77 7.75 -26.76
N LEU A 55 0.05 6.99 -26.03
CA LEU A 55 1.50 7.18 -26.01
C LEU A 55 1.99 6.86 -27.42
N SER A 56 2.30 7.94 -28.15
CA SER A 56 2.97 7.92 -29.44
C SER A 56 4.24 7.06 -29.35
N ILE A 57 4.43 6.23 -30.38
CA ILE A 57 5.48 5.23 -30.59
C ILE A 57 6.88 5.88 -30.62
N HIS A 58 7.38 6.33 -29.48
CA HIS A 58 8.79 6.60 -29.22
C HIS A 58 9.16 5.94 -27.89
N ASN A 59 9.47 4.65 -27.96
CA ASN A 59 9.80 3.75 -26.84
C ASN A 59 11.14 4.07 -26.12
N VAL A 60 11.51 5.35 -26.01
CA VAL A 60 12.73 5.76 -25.31
C VAL A 60 12.33 6.81 -24.28
N PHE A 61 12.33 6.41 -23.01
CA PHE A 61 12.21 7.35 -21.90
C PHE A 61 13.30 8.43 -22.04
N THR A 62 12.90 9.67 -21.91
CA THR A 62 13.84 10.79 -21.77
C THR A 62 14.72 10.58 -20.53
N GLN A 63 15.83 11.32 -20.45
CA GLN A 63 16.72 11.25 -19.30
C GLN A 63 15.98 11.60 -17.99
N ILE A 64 15.07 12.58 -18.03
CA ILE A 64 14.29 13.02 -16.86
C ILE A 64 13.28 11.93 -16.45
N GLU A 65 12.56 11.35 -17.41
CA GLU A 65 11.64 10.24 -17.14
C GLU A 65 12.38 9.04 -16.56
N SER A 66 13.55 8.70 -17.10
CA SER A 66 14.39 7.60 -16.61
C SER A 66 14.83 7.85 -15.17
N ILE A 67 15.28 9.06 -14.84
CA ILE A 67 15.66 9.44 -13.47
C ILE A 67 14.45 9.33 -12.52
N LYS A 68 13.27 9.78 -12.94
CA LYS A 68 12.05 9.72 -12.13
C LYS A 68 11.55 8.29 -11.93
N LEU A 69 11.64 7.44 -12.95
CA LEU A 69 11.33 6.01 -12.81
C LEU A 69 12.30 5.32 -11.85
N LEU A 70 13.61 5.62 -11.93
CA LEU A 70 14.60 5.08 -11.01
C LEU A 70 14.35 5.51 -9.56
N GLU A 71 13.96 6.77 -9.34
CA GLU A 71 13.55 7.28 -8.02
C GLU A 71 12.38 6.49 -7.46
N VAL A 72 11.32 6.27 -8.26
CA VAL A 72 10.15 5.49 -7.87
C VAL A 72 10.52 4.03 -7.57
N ILE A 73 11.27 3.38 -8.47
CA ILE A 73 11.72 1.99 -8.29
C ILE A 73 12.55 1.84 -7.02
N SER A 74 13.49 2.76 -6.80
CA SER A 74 14.33 2.76 -5.59
C SER A 74 13.50 2.92 -4.32
N SER A 75 12.51 3.82 -4.35
CA SER A 75 11.59 4.05 -3.22
C SER A 75 10.72 2.83 -2.93
N CYS A 76 10.30 2.10 -3.95
CA CYS A 76 9.51 0.87 -3.84
C CYS A 76 10.26 -0.33 -3.24
N LYS A 77 11.60 -0.27 -3.10
CA LYS A 77 12.39 -1.36 -2.50
C LYS A 77 11.98 -1.70 -1.07
N VAL A 78 11.35 -0.78 -0.35
CA VAL A 78 10.73 -1.02 0.97
C VAL A 78 9.80 -2.24 0.95
N TYR A 79 9.13 -2.50 -0.17
CA TYR A 79 8.21 -3.63 -0.32
C TYR A 79 8.87 -4.96 -0.70
N GLN A 80 10.13 -4.95 -1.18
CA GLN A 80 10.82 -6.16 -1.63
C GLN A 80 11.17 -7.12 -0.48
N ASN A 81 11.39 -6.59 0.72
CA ASN A 81 11.71 -7.38 1.91
C ASN A 81 10.61 -8.41 2.29
N TYR A 82 9.40 -8.23 1.76
CA TYR A 82 8.24 -9.07 2.05
C TYR A 82 7.73 -9.85 0.83
N MET A 83 8.44 -9.79 -0.30
CA MET A 83 8.13 -10.61 -1.48
C MET A 83 8.79 -11.99 -1.42
N LEU A 84 9.91 -12.12 -0.69
CA LEU A 84 10.68 -13.35 -0.61
C LEU A 84 10.13 -14.24 0.51
N THR A 85 9.14 -15.07 0.18
CA THR A 85 9.01 -16.35 0.88
C THR A 85 9.65 -17.42 0.01
N PRO A 86 10.62 -18.21 0.52
CA PRO A 86 11.09 -19.36 -0.23
C PRO A 86 9.89 -20.29 -0.45
N ASP A 87 9.73 -20.78 -1.68
CA ASP A 87 8.63 -21.66 -2.14
C ASP A 87 8.43 -22.94 -1.30
N ASN A 88 9.32 -23.18 -0.34
CA ASN A 88 9.40 -24.39 0.46
C ASN A 88 8.85 -24.23 1.89
N LYS A 89 8.28 -23.07 2.27
CA LYS A 89 7.63 -22.89 3.58
C LYS A 89 6.12 -23.10 3.47
N SER A 90 5.58 -23.90 4.39
CA SER A 90 4.14 -24.19 4.50
C SER A 90 3.33 -22.90 4.61
N ARG A 91 2.51 -22.59 3.61
CA ARG A 91 1.58 -21.46 3.64
C ARG A 91 0.33 -21.86 4.42
N ALA A 92 -0.03 -21.10 5.44
CA ALA A 92 -1.25 -21.35 6.18
C ALA A 92 -2.45 -20.82 5.38
N GLN A 93 -3.46 -21.65 5.13
CA GLN A 93 -4.70 -21.17 4.51
C GLN A 93 -5.57 -20.49 5.58
N VAL A 94 -6.10 -19.32 5.26
CA VAL A 94 -7.09 -18.64 6.09
C VAL A 94 -8.45 -19.33 5.91
N CYS A 95 -9.08 -19.74 7.00
CA CYS A 95 -10.25 -20.61 6.96
C CYS A 95 -11.59 -19.88 7.08
N ASN A 96 -11.61 -18.66 7.62
CA ASN A 96 -12.85 -17.90 7.81
C ASN A 96 -12.64 -16.39 7.82
N TYR A 97 -13.75 -15.66 7.66
CA TYR A 97 -13.75 -14.20 7.58
C TYR A 97 -13.20 -13.51 8.83
N THR A 98 -13.45 -14.04 10.04
CA THR A 98 -12.94 -13.47 11.29
C THR A 98 -11.42 -13.54 11.36
N SER A 99 -10.84 -14.69 11.02
CA SER A 99 -9.39 -14.88 10.95
C SER A 99 -8.74 -14.01 9.86
N MET A 100 -9.42 -13.88 8.71
CA MET A 100 -8.99 -12.98 7.64
C MET A 100 -8.94 -11.52 8.13
N TYR A 101 -9.97 -11.05 8.83
CA TYR A 101 -10.04 -9.68 9.33
C TYR A 101 -8.87 -9.35 10.27
N ALA A 102 -8.52 -10.26 11.18
CA ALA A 102 -7.38 -10.08 12.09
C ALA A 102 -6.03 -10.00 11.35
N ILE A 103 -5.83 -10.86 10.34
CA ILE A 103 -4.62 -10.83 9.51
C ILE A 103 -4.57 -9.55 8.68
N MET A 104 -5.70 -9.16 8.08
CA MET A 104 -5.81 -7.94 7.27
C MET A 104 -5.53 -6.68 8.08
N ASP A 105 -5.93 -6.62 9.35
CA ASP A 105 -5.63 -5.48 10.22
C ASP A 105 -4.12 -5.27 10.42
N THR A 106 -3.41 -6.39 10.64
CA THR A 106 -1.96 -6.38 10.80
C THR A 106 -1.25 -6.07 9.48
N PHE A 107 -1.72 -6.67 8.39
CA PHE A 107 -1.22 -6.41 7.03
C PHE A 107 -1.38 -4.94 6.66
N TYR A 108 -2.57 -4.38 6.86
CA TYR A 108 -2.90 -3.00 6.52
C TYR A 108 -2.02 -1.99 7.27
N ASN A 109 -1.84 -2.21 8.58
CA ASN A 109 -0.93 -1.40 9.39
C ASN A 109 0.48 -1.38 8.81
N ARG A 110 1.00 -2.54 8.42
CA ARG A 110 2.33 -2.64 7.82
C ARG A 110 2.38 -1.95 6.46
N GLU A 111 1.37 -2.13 5.61
CA GLU A 111 1.35 -1.47 4.30
C GLU A 111 1.33 0.06 4.41
N ILE A 112 0.64 0.62 5.43
CA ILE A 112 0.72 2.06 5.73
C ILE A 112 2.15 2.45 6.13
N GLN A 113 2.81 1.70 7.00
CA GLN A 113 4.20 2.02 7.39
C GLN A 113 5.16 1.95 6.19
N ASN A 114 4.96 0.98 5.31
CA ASN A 114 5.73 0.86 4.08
C ASN A 114 5.44 2.04 3.13
N LEU A 115 4.18 2.48 3.03
CA LEU A 115 3.80 3.63 2.21
C LEU A 115 4.41 4.93 2.76
N ILE A 116 4.40 5.13 4.08
CA ILE A 116 5.07 6.27 4.73
C ILE A 116 6.58 6.23 4.44
N SER A 117 7.19 5.04 4.46
CA SER A 117 8.62 4.89 4.18
C SER A 117 8.94 5.13 2.70
N LEU A 118 8.07 4.66 1.78
CA LEU A 118 8.16 4.94 0.35
C LEU A 118 8.04 6.44 0.09
N SER A 119 7.04 7.11 0.67
CA SER A 119 6.78 8.53 0.42
C SER A 119 7.93 9.41 0.92
N LYS A 120 8.59 9.02 2.01
CA LYS A 120 9.83 9.65 2.48
C LYS A 120 10.99 9.51 1.51
N ASN A 121 10.99 8.55 0.59
CA ASN A 121 12.06 8.38 -0.40
C ASN A 121 11.78 9.12 -1.72
N LEU A 122 10.61 9.75 -1.88
CA LEU A 122 10.25 10.56 -3.03
C LEU A 122 10.57 12.03 -2.77
N ASN A 123 11.50 12.62 -3.53
CA ASN A 123 11.95 14.01 -3.33
C ASN A 123 10.78 14.99 -3.44
N THR A 124 9.94 14.85 -4.46
CA THR A 124 8.78 15.72 -4.67
C THR A 124 7.77 15.64 -3.52
N PHE A 125 7.71 14.51 -2.80
CA PHE A 125 6.86 14.37 -1.63
C PHE A 125 7.49 15.02 -0.38
N GLN A 126 8.82 15.00 -0.27
CA GLN A 126 9.54 15.68 0.80
C GLN A 126 9.42 17.20 0.72
N ASP A 127 9.33 17.75 -0.49
CA ASP A 127 9.19 19.20 -0.75
C ASP A 127 7.84 19.78 -0.29
N LEU A 128 6.84 18.92 -0.01
CA LEU A 128 5.53 19.33 0.48
C LEU A 128 5.58 19.74 1.96
N CYS A 129 4.66 20.62 2.36
CA CYS A 129 4.50 20.95 3.76
C CYS A 129 3.99 19.72 4.54
N GLU A 130 4.24 19.71 5.85
CA GLU A 130 3.89 18.57 6.70
C GLU A 130 2.40 18.20 6.65
N ASN A 131 1.53 19.21 6.67
CA ASN A 131 0.08 19.00 6.60
C ASN A 131 -0.34 18.34 5.29
N ASP A 132 0.26 18.73 4.16
CA ASP A 132 -0.04 18.15 2.85
C ASP A 132 0.45 16.71 2.77
N ARG A 133 1.64 16.42 3.30
CA ARG A 133 2.14 15.03 3.37
C ARG A 133 1.21 14.13 4.18
N ILE A 134 0.74 14.62 5.34
CA ILE A 134 -0.21 13.88 6.18
C ILE A 134 -1.54 13.70 5.45
N ALA A 135 -2.08 14.74 4.82
CA ALA A 135 -3.32 14.68 4.08
C ALA A 135 -3.24 13.67 2.93
N LEU A 136 -2.20 13.73 2.11
CA LEU A 136 -2.03 12.81 0.97
C LEU A 136 -1.94 11.35 1.41
N ILE A 137 -1.19 11.04 2.47
CA ILE A 137 -1.12 9.66 2.98
C ILE A 137 -2.47 9.25 3.57
N LYS A 138 -3.12 10.12 4.33
CA LYS A 138 -4.40 9.80 4.98
C LYS A 138 -5.51 9.50 3.98
N TYR A 139 -5.59 10.26 2.89
CA TYR A 139 -6.66 10.10 1.90
C TYR A 139 -6.28 9.14 0.77
N GLY A 140 -4.99 8.95 0.45
CA GLY A 140 -4.53 8.09 -0.64
C GLY A 140 -4.04 6.70 -0.23
N CYS A 141 -3.84 6.41 1.07
CA CYS A 141 -3.26 5.13 1.48
C CYS A 141 -4.15 3.93 1.12
N THR A 142 -5.47 4.05 1.25
CA THR A 142 -6.41 2.99 0.89
C THR A 142 -6.30 2.65 -0.59
N ASP A 143 -6.26 3.65 -1.47
CA ASP A 143 -6.20 3.43 -2.92
C ASP A 143 -4.91 2.73 -3.33
N ILE A 144 -3.77 3.16 -2.78
CA ILE A 144 -2.47 2.52 -3.05
C ILE A 144 -2.46 1.07 -2.55
N ILE A 145 -3.00 0.81 -1.36
CA ILE A 145 -3.08 -0.55 -0.80
C ILE A 145 -4.02 -1.43 -1.63
N CYS A 146 -5.15 -0.89 -2.11
CA CYS A 146 -6.06 -1.58 -3.01
C CYS A 146 -5.38 -1.92 -4.35
N LEU A 147 -4.68 -0.98 -4.98
CA LEU A 147 -3.92 -1.22 -6.22
C LEU A 147 -2.87 -2.33 -6.02
N ARG A 148 -2.13 -2.28 -4.92
CA ARG A 148 -1.17 -3.34 -4.57
C ARG A 148 -1.86 -4.69 -4.38
N SER A 149 -3.03 -4.73 -3.74
CA SER A 149 -3.81 -5.96 -3.57
C SER A 149 -4.17 -6.61 -4.91
N VAL A 150 -4.51 -5.81 -5.93
CA VAL A 150 -4.77 -6.31 -7.29
C VAL A 150 -3.49 -6.85 -7.93
N ALA A 151 -2.37 -6.13 -7.82
CA ALA A 151 -1.10 -6.57 -8.40
C ALA A 151 -0.59 -7.91 -7.84
N TYR A 152 -0.94 -8.28 -6.60
CA TYR A 152 -0.58 -9.57 -5.99
C TYR A 152 -1.71 -10.60 -5.97
N TYR A 153 -2.83 -10.30 -6.62
CA TYR A 153 -3.94 -11.24 -6.72
C TYR A 153 -3.63 -12.31 -7.76
N ASN A 154 -3.79 -13.58 -7.39
CA ASN A 154 -3.71 -14.70 -8.31
C ASN A 154 -5.10 -14.92 -8.91
N GLN A 155 -5.35 -14.34 -10.09
CA GLN A 155 -6.62 -14.46 -10.79
C GLN A 155 -7.00 -15.90 -11.16
N PRO A 156 -6.10 -16.74 -11.74
CA PRO A 156 -6.46 -18.10 -12.10
C PRO A 156 -6.94 -18.96 -10.93
N ASN A 157 -6.37 -18.75 -9.74
CA ASN A 157 -6.67 -19.57 -8.55
C ASN A 157 -7.54 -18.85 -7.51
N GLU A 158 -7.96 -17.62 -7.81
CA GLU A 158 -8.76 -16.74 -6.97
C GLU A 158 -8.27 -16.58 -5.51
N TYR A 159 -6.99 -16.27 -5.32
CA TYR A 159 -6.43 -16.04 -3.98
C TYR A 159 -5.38 -14.93 -3.92
N TRP A 160 -5.12 -14.44 -2.72
CA TRP A 160 -3.95 -13.64 -2.39
C TRP A 160 -2.97 -14.42 -1.55
N THR A 161 -1.68 -14.14 -1.74
CA THR A 161 -0.62 -14.54 -0.81
C THR A 161 -0.27 -13.34 0.05
N LEU A 162 -0.68 -13.35 1.31
CA LEU A 162 -0.31 -12.34 2.29
C LEU A 162 0.96 -12.80 3.02
N VAL A 163 2.11 -12.27 2.63
CA VAL A 163 3.35 -12.45 3.39
C VAL A 163 3.29 -11.50 4.58
N MET A 164 3.42 -12.00 5.81
CA MET A 164 3.40 -11.20 7.05
C MET A 164 4.82 -10.89 7.54
N ASP A 165 5.72 -11.86 7.43
CA ASP A 165 7.15 -11.73 7.70
C ASP A 165 7.92 -12.80 6.91
N THR A 166 9.22 -12.93 7.16
CA THR A 166 10.11 -13.88 6.45
C THR A 166 9.74 -15.37 6.66
N ASN A 167 8.89 -15.68 7.64
CA ASN A 167 8.50 -17.03 8.03
C ASN A 167 6.99 -17.29 7.88
N ASN A 168 6.18 -16.24 7.93
CA ASN A 168 4.72 -16.35 7.95
C ASN A 168 4.12 -15.82 6.65
N SER A 169 3.41 -16.69 5.94
CA SER A 169 2.57 -16.30 4.80
C SER A 169 1.24 -17.04 4.83
N PHE A 170 0.21 -16.33 4.37
CA PHE A 170 -1.16 -16.80 4.38
C PHE A 170 -1.75 -16.81 2.98
N ILE A 171 -2.51 -17.85 2.66
CA ILE A 171 -3.35 -17.89 1.46
C ILE A 171 -4.75 -17.45 1.86
N VAL A 172 -5.23 -16.37 1.25
CA VAL A 172 -6.59 -15.85 1.42
C VAL A 172 -7.34 -16.11 0.13
N LYS A 173 -8.35 -16.99 0.14
CA LYS A 173 -9.23 -17.18 -1.03
C LYS A 173 -10.29 -16.09 -1.06
N VAL A 174 -10.65 -15.61 -2.25
CA VAL A 174 -11.75 -14.61 -2.40
C VAL A 174 -13.06 -15.13 -1.82
N ASP A 175 -13.28 -16.45 -1.89
CA ASP A 175 -14.46 -17.12 -1.35
C ASP A 175 -14.73 -16.87 0.13
N ILE A 176 -13.71 -16.49 0.92
CA ILE A 176 -13.88 -16.08 2.32
C ILE A 176 -14.81 -14.86 2.45
N LEU A 177 -14.93 -14.06 1.40
CA LEU A 177 -15.82 -12.90 1.34
C LEU A 177 -17.26 -13.25 0.98
N LYS A 178 -17.59 -14.48 0.53
CA LYS A 178 -18.96 -14.89 0.14
C LYS A 178 -20.03 -14.57 1.19
N PRO A 179 -19.80 -14.74 2.51
CA PRO A 179 -20.77 -14.34 3.54
C PRO A 179 -21.07 -12.83 3.58
N LYS A 180 -20.22 -12.02 2.94
CA LYS A 180 -20.38 -10.57 2.73
C LYS A 180 -20.65 -10.31 1.25
N GLY A 181 -21.81 -10.77 0.76
CA GLY A 181 -22.18 -10.76 -0.66
C GLY A 181 -21.80 -9.48 -1.42
N ASP A 182 -22.22 -8.31 -0.93
CA ASP A 182 -21.91 -7.01 -1.58
C ASP A 182 -20.41 -6.78 -1.76
N LEU A 183 -19.61 -7.13 -0.75
CA LEU A 183 -18.15 -7.00 -0.78
C LEU A 183 -17.52 -7.99 -1.75
N TYR A 184 -17.99 -9.25 -1.75
CA TYR A 184 -17.51 -10.27 -2.68
C TYR A 184 -17.76 -9.88 -4.14
N TYR A 185 -18.99 -9.48 -4.47
CA TYR A 185 -19.35 -9.10 -5.84
C TYR A 185 -18.68 -7.78 -6.26
N GLY A 186 -18.66 -6.77 -5.37
CA GLY A 186 -17.97 -5.51 -5.63
C GLY A 186 -16.48 -5.72 -5.92
N PHE A 187 -15.84 -6.61 -5.15
CA PHE A 187 -14.43 -6.93 -5.34
C PHE A 187 -14.17 -7.69 -6.66
N LYS A 188 -14.97 -8.73 -6.98
CA LYS A 188 -14.84 -9.45 -8.25
C LYS A 188 -15.04 -8.53 -9.46
N ASN A 189 -16.03 -7.64 -9.41
CA ASN A 189 -16.27 -6.67 -10.48
C ASN A 189 -15.09 -5.72 -10.65
N TYR A 190 -14.52 -5.24 -9.54
CA TYR A 190 -13.34 -4.38 -9.55
C TYR A 190 -12.11 -5.07 -10.16
N LEU A 191 -11.83 -6.32 -9.77
CA LEU A 191 -10.73 -7.09 -10.35
C LEU A 191 -10.92 -7.31 -11.85
N ASN A 192 -12.10 -7.76 -12.27
CA ASN A 192 -12.39 -8.01 -13.68
C ASN A 192 -12.21 -6.74 -14.52
N LYS A 193 -12.62 -5.58 -13.99
CA LYS A 193 -12.44 -4.29 -14.66
C LYS A 193 -10.96 -3.97 -14.86
N ILE A 194 -10.14 -4.09 -13.79
CA ILE A 194 -8.71 -3.76 -13.87
C ILE A 194 -7.96 -4.73 -14.77
N TYR A 195 -8.18 -6.04 -14.64
CA TYR A 195 -7.50 -7.01 -15.51
C TYR A 195 -7.91 -6.85 -16.97
N PHE A 196 -9.18 -6.53 -17.26
CA PHE A 196 -9.60 -6.23 -18.62
C PHE A 196 -8.87 -5.00 -19.19
N GLU A 197 -8.70 -3.95 -18.39
CA GLU A 197 -7.95 -2.75 -18.78
C GLU A 197 -6.45 -3.05 -18.97
N TRP A 198 -5.84 -3.86 -18.10
CA TRP A 198 -4.42 -4.24 -18.17
C TRP A 198 -4.11 -5.19 -19.33
N ASP A 199 -4.96 -6.19 -19.57
CA ASP A 199 -4.84 -7.11 -20.72
C ASP A 199 -5.10 -6.39 -22.06
N SER A 200 -5.73 -5.22 -22.02
CA SER A 200 -5.93 -4.38 -23.21
C SER A 200 -4.80 -3.37 -23.44
N ASP A 201 -3.87 -3.21 -22.47
CA ASP A 201 -2.75 -2.29 -22.57
C ASP A 201 -1.53 -3.00 -23.20
N PRO A 202 -1.16 -2.64 -24.44
CA PRO A 202 -0.03 -3.27 -25.13
C PRO A 202 1.32 -3.04 -24.43
N ILE A 203 1.45 -2.04 -23.57
CA ILE A 203 2.69 -1.78 -22.81
C ILE A 203 2.79 -2.71 -21.59
N ILE A 204 1.66 -3.08 -20.98
CA ILE A 204 1.63 -3.97 -19.81
C ILE A 204 1.79 -5.43 -20.24
N LEU A 205 1.25 -5.81 -21.40
CA LEU A 205 1.39 -7.16 -21.98
C LEU A 205 2.83 -7.56 -22.33
N ASP A 206 3.71 -6.59 -22.58
CA ASP A 206 5.11 -6.79 -22.96
C ASP A 206 6.09 -6.81 -21.76
N LEU A 207 5.61 -6.65 -20.52
CA LEU A 207 6.40 -6.68 -19.26
C LEU A 207 6.33 -8.05 -18.56
#